data_AF-C5LS06-F1
#
_entry.id   AF-C5LS06-F1
#
_cell.length_a   1.000
_cell.length_b   1.000
_cell.length_c   1.000
_cell.angle_alpha   90.00
_cell.angle_beta   90.00
_cell.angle_gamma   90.00
#
_symmetry.space_group_name_H-M   'P 1'
#
loop_
_entity.id
_entity.type
_entity.pdbx_description
1 polymer ?
#
loop_
_entity_poly.entity_id
_entity_poly.type
_entity_poly.pdbx_seq_one_letter_code
_entity_poly.pdbx_strand_id
1 'polypeptide(L)'
;MEDIEVMRGKQKELQREVVDYRQRLSDLRRVSNAFKTDLYHTTQHILDPEKLKESFLGMARKYIELPPAKEAVEKEKGKDEEGSGDQEEEDTEEEEESEDEEVAMEKRPHTNKGIHTEHRCQKAALEARVNNMKMKLQKDAEARRKDNSRIMAENMGLLTEIGDLRKELQALKIERSERKLSITRQGPLKGSMKSSERGMPAAAGEACLDRAEIERNRKIIAELRAKIREKEDIIHAARATTGPSPP
;
A
#
# COMPACT_ATOMS: atom_id res chain seq x y z
N MET A 1 36.89 16.66 38.47
CA MET A 1 35.47 17.10 38.47
C MET A 1 35.07 17.67 37.11
N GLU A 2 35.95 18.40 36.42
CA GLU A 2 35.72 18.92 35.06
C GLU A 2 35.33 17.85 34.02
N ASP A 3 35.95 16.66 34.01
CA ASP A 3 35.62 15.62 33.04
C ASP A 3 34.17 15.09 33.14
N ILE A 4 33.61 15.07 34.35
CA ILE A 4 32.22 14.65 34.59
C ILE A 4 31.25 15.70 34.08
N GLU A 5 31.58 16.99 34.23
CA GLU A 5 30.77 18.09 33.66
C GLU A 5 30.84 18.12 32.14
N VAL A 6 32.03 17.90 31.55
CA VAL A 6 32.20 17.81 30.09
C VAL A 6 31.39 16.63 29.52
N MET A 7 31.44 15.46 30.16
CA MET A 7 30.65 14.30 29.74
C MET A 7 29.14 14.53 29.89
N ARG A 8 28.70 15.17 30.98
CA ARG A 8 27.29 15.57 31.16
C ARG A 8 26.85 16.61 30.13
N GLY A 9 27.73 17.52 29.72
CA GLY A 9 27.50 18.48 28.64
C GLY A 9 27.25 17.76 27.31
N LYS A 10 28.18 16.87 26.92
CA LYS A 10 28.04 16.04 25.71
C LYS A 10 26.78 15.18 25.72
N GLN A 11 26.43 14.60 26.88
CA GLN A 11 25.20 13.82 27.03
C GLN A 11 23.93 14.65 26.80
N LYS A 12 23.89 15.91 27.28
CA LYS A 12 22.76 16.82 27.03
C LYS A 12 22.65 17.22 25.57
N GLU A 13 23.79 17.43 24.91
CA GLU A 13 23.83 17.79 23.48
C GLU A 13 23.35 16.64 22.59
N LEU A 14 23.84 15.42 22.83
CA LEU A 14 23.35 14.20 22.19
C LEU A 14 21.85 13.99 22.44
N GLN A 15 21.36 14.25 23.64
CA GLN A 15 19.92 14.17 23.94
C GLN A 15 19.10 15.20 23.16
N ARG A 16 19.62 16.42 22.98
CA ARG A 16 18.96 17.46 22.17
C ARG A 16 18.94 17.07 20.69
N GLU A 17 20.05 16.59 20.15
CA GLU A 17 20.11 16.10 18.76
C GLU A 17 19.13 14.95 18.52
N VAL A 18 18.99 14.01 19.46
CA VAL A 18 18.00 12.92 19.35
C VAL A 18 16.57 13.46 19.29
N VAL A 19 16.25 14.51 20.03
CA VAL A 19 14.93 15.16 19.97
C VAL A 19 14.73 15.86 18.63
N ASP A 20 15.74 16.56 18.13
CA ASP A 20 15.69 17.24 16.84
C ASP A 20 15.53 16.25 15.68
N TYR A 21 16.25 15.11 15.71
CA TYR A 21 16.08 14.04 14.74
C TYR A 21 14.67 13.43 14.78
N ARG A 22 14.12 13.21 15.98
CA ARG A 22 12.74 12.71 16.12
C ARG A 22 11.72 13.70 15.58
N GLN A 23 11.91 14.99 15.83
CA GLN A 23 11.05 16.04 15.31
C GLN A 23 11.11 16.08 13.77
N ARG A 24 12.32 16.07 13.19
CA ARG A 24 12.51 16.04 11.74
C ARG A 24 11.89 14.81 11.09
N LEU A 25 12.02 13.63 11.71
CA LEU A 25 11.35 12.41 11.24
C LEU A 25 9.82 12.53 11.30
N SER A 26 9.28 13.17 12.34
CA SER A 26 7.85 13.45 12.45
C SER A 26 7.36 14.39 11.36
N ASP A 27 8.09 15.48 11.11
CA ASP A 27 7.75 16.48 10.09
C ASP A 27 7.81 15.88 8.67
N LEU A 28 8.85 15.09 8.37
CA LEU A 28 8.96 14.35 7.10
C LEU A 28 7.82 13.35 6.92
N ARG A 29 7.43 12.64 7.98
CA ARG A 29 6.25 11.75 7.95
C ARG A 29 4.96 12.52 7.71
N ARG A 30 4.83 13.72 8.28
CA ARG A 30 3.67 14.59 8.08
C ARG A 30 3.56 15.02 6.62
N VAL A 31 4.66 15.47 6.02
CA VAL A 31 4.73 15.85 4.60
C VAL A 31 4.43 14.64 3.70
N SER A 32 5.01 13.47 3.99
CA SER A 32 4.74 12.25 3.23
C SER A 32 3.26 11.83 3.29
N ASN A 33 2.61 11.95 4.45
CA ASN A 33 1.18 11.64 4.58
C ASN A 33 0.31 12.66 3.85
N ALA A 34 0.64 13.96 3.93
CA ALA A 34 -0.06 15.00 3.17
C ALA A 34 0.06 14.78 1.66
N PHE A 35 1.26 14.45 1.17
CA PHE A 35 1.49 14.11 -0.23
C PHE A 35 0.66 12.92 -0.69
N LYS A 36 0.58 11.84 0.12
CA LYS A 36 -0.26 10.68 -0.19
C LYS A 36 -1.73 11.05 -0.30
N THR A 37 -2.23 11.90 0.58
CA THR A 37 -3.62 12.38 0.53
C THR A 37 -3.87 13.22 -0.73
N ASP A 38 -2.97 14.14 -1.06
CA ASP A 38 -3.10 14.97 -2.26
C ASP A 38 -3.00 14.13 -3.54
N LEU A 39 -2.09 13.16 -3.60
CA LEU A 39 -1.96 12.21 -4.70
C LEU A 39 -3.26 11.41 -4.88
N TYR A 40 -3.85 10.95 -3.78
CA TYR A 40 -5.14 10.27 -3.81
C TYR A 40 -6.22 11.17 -4.44
N HIS A 41 -6.29 12.44 -4.06
CA HIS A 41 -7.22 13.39 -4.68
C HIS A 41 -6.94 13.61 -6.17
N THR A 42 -5.69 13.71 -6.59
CA THR A 42 -5.34 13.80 -8.02
C THR A 42 -5.77 12.55 -8.79
N THR A 43 -5.53 11.36 -8.24
CA THR A 43 -5.94 10.10 -8.89
C THR A 43 -7.47 9.93 -9.00
N GLN A 44 -8.26 10.61 -8.17
CA GLN A 44 -9.73 10.61 -8.32
C GLN A 44 -10.19 11.26 -9.64
N HIS A 45 -9.36 12.13 -10.23
CA HIS A 45 -9.66 12.79 -11.50
C HIS A 45 -9.16 12.02 -12.73
N ILE A 46 -8.71 10.77 -12.60
CA ILE A 46 -8.10 10.01 -13.72
C ILE A 46 -9.00 9.85 -14.95
N LEU A 47 -10.32 10.04 -14.81
CA LEU A 47 -11.28 9.98 -15.91
C LEU A 47 -11.57 11.33 -16.58
N ASP A 48 -11.13 12.44 -15.96
CA ASP A 48 -11.36 13.80 -16.42
C ASP A 48 -9.99 14.48 -16.65
N PRO A 49 -9.50 14.50 -17.90
CA PRO A 49 -8.13 14.92 -18.21
C PRO A 49 -7.86 16.39 -17.87
N GLU A 50 -8.87 17.28 -17.96
CA GLU A 50 -8.69 18.69 -17.63
C GLU A 50 -8.51 18.88 -16.12
N LYS A 51 -9.37 18.23 -15.31
CA LYS A 51 -9.25 18.28 -13.84
C LYS A 51 -8.02 17.54 -13.33
N LEU A 52 -7.63 16.46 -13.98
CA LEU A 52 -6.40 15.73 -13.65
C LEU A 52 -5.19 16.63 -13.84
N LYS A 53 -5.08 17.31 -14.98
CA LYS A 53 -3.98 18.24 -15.28
C LYS A 53 -3.94 19.38 -14.27
N GLU A 54 -5.09 19.98 -13.94
CA GLU A 54 -5.16 21.08 -12.96
C GLU A 54 -4.72 20.61 -11.56
N SER A 55 -5.23 19.47 -11.10
CA SER A 55 -4.89 18.88 -9.80
C SER A 55 -3.41 18.47 -9.73
N PHE A 56 -2.90 17.85 -10.79
CA PHE A 56 -1.50 17.42 -10.89
C PHE A 56 -0.55 18.62 -10.88
N LEU A 57 -0.84 19.67 -11.66
CA LEU A 57 -0.05 20.90 -11.64
C LEU A 57 -0.10 21.57 -10.26
N GLY A 58 -1.26 21.59 -9.60
CA GLY A 58 -1.38 22.09 -8.22
C GLY A 58 -0.52 21.32 -7.22
N MET A 59 -0.50 20.00 -7.31
CA MET A 59 0.34 19.13 -6.49
C MET A 59 1.83 19.30 -6.80
N ALA A 60 2.21 19.37 -8.08
CA ALA A 60 3.58 19.62 -8.52
C ALA A 60 4.10 20.94 -7.96
N ARG A 61 3.34 22.02 -8.05
CA ARG A 61 3.73 23.32 -7.45
C ARG A 61 3.94 23.22 -5.93
N LYS A 62 3.10 22.46 -5.24
CA LYS A 62 3.17 22.32 -3.78
C LYS A 62 4.37 21.50 -3.29
N TYR A 63 4.82 20.50 -4.04
CA TYR A 63 5.84 19.54 -3.60
C TYR A 63 7.14 19.56 -4.40
N ILE A 64 7.13 20.12 -5.61
CA ILE A 64 8.27 20.22 -6.52
C ILE A 64 8.78 21.66 -6.62
N GLU A 65 7.89 22.66 -6.73
CA GLU A 65 8.30 24.08 -6.78
C GLU A 65 8.56 24.72 -5.40
N LEU A 66 8.41 23.98 -4.30
CA LEU A 66 8.87 24.49 -3.00
C LEU A 66 10.41 24.42 -2.98
N PRO A 67 11.14 25.55 -3.02
CA PRO A 67 12.58 25.51 -2.91
C PRO A 67 12.96 25.07 -1.50
N PRO A 68 14.07 24.34 -1.30
CA PRO A 68 14.65 24.25 0.03
C PRO A 68 14.90 25.69 0.49
N ALA A 69 14.29 26.07 1.61
CA ALA A 69 14.41 27.42 2.15
C ALA A 69 15.89 27.81 2.33
N LYS A 70 16.39 28.60 1.37
CA LYS A 70 17.47 29.61 1.42
C LYS A 70 17.98 29.81 0.00
N GLU A 71 17.44 30.83 -0.68
CA GLU A 71 18.18 31.87 -1.41
C GLU A 71 17.16 32.73 -2.15
N ALA A 72 17.03 33.97 -1.68
CA ALA A 72 16.37 35.05 -2.40
C ALA A 72 17.33 35.60 -3.47
N VAL A 73 16.80 36.46 -4.35
CA VAL A 73 17.45 37.19 -5.48
C VAL A 73 17.16 36.45 -6.80
N GLU A 74 16.51 37.00 -7.83
CA GLU A 74 16.04 38.34 -8.14
C GLU A 74 14.90 38.25 -9.18
N LYS A 75 14.17 39.34 -9.32
CA LYS A 75 13.11 39.53 -10.32
C LYS A 75 13.67 39.46 -11.74
N GLU A 76 12.91 38.89 -12.67
CA GLU A 76 12.68 39.58 -13.94
C GLU A 76 11.35 39.18 -14.58
N LYS A 77 10.86 40.07 -15.43
CA LYS A 77 9.47 40.29 -15.77
C LYS A 77 9.33 40.24 -17.30
N GLY A 78 8.37 39.47 -17.78
CA GLY A 78 7.94 39.43 -19.19
C GLY A 78 8.73 38.42 -20.02
N LYS A 79 8.24 37.95 -21.16
CA LYS A 79 6.98 38.13 -21.87
C LYS A 79 7.01 37.08 -22.99
N ASP A 80 5.84 36.59 -23.35
CA ASP A 80 5.52 36.03 -24.67
C ASP A 80 6.10 34.65 -25.06
N GLU A 81 5.33 34.03 -25.96
CA GLU A 81 5.58 32.85 -26.80
C GLU A 81 4.83 31.56 -26.43
N GLU A 82 3.68 31.47 -27.10
CA GLU A 82 3.08 30.25 -27.66
C GLU A 82 4.15 29.31 -28.23
N GLY A 83 3.99 27.99 -28.04
CA GLY A 83 4.82 27.03 -28.76
C GLY A 83 4.86 25.64 -28.12
N SER A 84 3.96 24.79 -28.62
CA SER A 84 4.15 23.36 -28.93
C SER A 84 5.04 22.47 -28.04
N GLY A 85 4.48 21.35 -27.59
CA GLY A 85 5.28 20.22 -27.12
C GLY A 85 4.47 19.02 -26.66
N ASP A 86 3.47 18.58 -27.43
CA ASP A 86 2.93 17.23 -27.27
C ASP A 86 3.95 16.25 -27.88
N GLN A 87 4.69 15.56 -27.01
CA GLN A 87 5.34 14.30 -27.34
C GLN A 87 4.41 13.20 -26.84
N GLU A 88 3.57 12.68 -27.73
CA GLU A 88 3.00 11.34 -27.55
C GLU A 88 3.89 10.37 -28.32
N GLU A 89 4.33 9.33 -27.61
CA GLU A 89 5.13 8.26 -28.18
C GLU A 89 4.31 7.46 -29.17
N GLU A 90 4.94 7.26 -30.33
CA GLU A 90 4.44 6.54 -31.48
C GLU A 90 4.73 5.05 -31.28
N ASP A 91 3.75 4.29 -30.80
CA ASP A 91 3.72 2.85 -31.03
C ASP A 91 3.25 2.63 -32.49
N THR A 92 4.21 2.58 -33.40
CA THR A 92 4.05 2.07 -34.76
C THR A 92 3.67 0.59 -34.72
N GLU A 93 2.38 0.29 -34.80
CA GLU A 93 1.91 -0.94 -35.42
C GLU A 93 1.86 -0.70 -36.94
N GLU A 94 2.90 -1.15 -37.63
CA GLU A 94 2.96 -1.24 -39.09
C GLU A 94 1.86 -2.21 -39.57
N GLU A 95 0.67 -1.69 -39.88
CA GLU A 95 -0.22 -2.37 -40.81
C GLU A 95 0.20 -1.97 -42.22
N GLU A 96 0.76 -2.94 -42.96
CA GLU A 96 1.04 -2.83 -44.39
C GLU A 96 -0.26 -2.48 -45.15
N GLU A 97 -0.51 -1.19 -45.38
CA GLU A 97 -1.39 -0.75 -46.46
C GLU A 97 -0.63 -0.96 -47.77
N SER A 98 -1.02 -2.02 -48.48
CA SER A 98 -0.59 -2.29 -49.85
C SER A 98 -0.80 -1.06 -50.74
N GLU A 99 0.29 -0.35 -51.03
CA GLU A 99 0.36 0.73 -52.01
C GLU A 99 0.27 0.17 -53.44
N ASP A 100 -0.89 -0.36 -53.83
CA ASP A 100 -1.17 -0.72 -55.21
C ASP A 100 -2.43 0.01 -55.68
N GLU A 101 -2.28 1.30 -56.01
CA GLU A 101 -3.04 1.88 -57.14
C GLU A 101 -2.26 3.06 -57.74
N GLU A 102 -1.25 2.71 -58.54
CA GLU A 102 -0.68 3.57 -59.57
C GLU A 102 -1.80 4.09 -60.48
N VAL A 103 -2.13 5.37 -60.38
CA VAL A 103 -2.97 6.04 -61.39
C VAL A 103 -2.18 7.16 -62.03
N ALA A 104 -1.57 6.78 -63.16
CA ALA A 104 -0.94 7.66 -64.13
C ALA A 104 -1.77 8.95 -64.35
N MET A 105 -1.18 10.10 -64.05
CA MET A 105 -1.70 11.41 -64.45
C MET A 105 -1.60 11.58 -65.96
N GLU A 106 -2.52 10.97 -66.71
CA GLU A 106 -2.77 11.36 -68.09
C GLU A 106 -3.58 12.66 -68.11
N LYS A 107 -2.95 13.78 -68.47
CA LYS A 107 -3.60 15.09 -68.63
C LYS A 107 -4.66 15.01 -69.74
N ARG A 108 -5.91 14.71 -69.36
CA ARG A 108 -7.05 14.65 -70.29
C ARG A 108 -7.90 15.94 -70.26
N PRO A 109 -8.53 16.28 -71.40
CA PRO A 109 -9.08 17.61 -71.65
C PRO A 109 -10.26 17.91 -70.73
N HIS A 110 -10.31 19.16 -70.28
CA HIS A 110 -11.23 19.68 -69.27
C HIS A 110 -12.63 19.83 -69.88
N THR A 111 -13.33 18.73 -70.06
CA THR A 111 -14.73 18.74 -70.45
C THR A 111 -15.59 18.80 -69.19
N ASN A 112 -16.66 19.60 -69.21
CA ASN A 112 -17.53 19.82 -68.04
C ASN A 112 -18.07 18.50 -67.44
N LYS A 113 -18.23 17.46 -68.26
CA LYS A 113 -18.60 16.11 -67.81
C LYS A 113 -17.51 15.41 -67.00
N GLY A 114 -16.24 15.56 -67.36
CA GLY A 114 -15.09 15.00 -66.63
C GLY A 114 -14.92 15.63 -65.25
N ILE A 115 -15.14 16.94 -65.15
CA ILE A 115 -15.11 17.70 -63.90
C ILE A 115 -16.17 17.18 -62.91
N HIS A 116 -17.40 16.92 -63.39
CA HIS A 116 -18.46 16.37 -62.53
C HIS A 116 -18.19 14.92 -62.08
N THR A 117 -17.57 14.10 -62.92
CA THR A 117 -17.20 12.72 -62.53
C THR A 117 -16.04 12.71 -61.53
N GLU A 118 -15.04 13.56 -61.73
CA GLU A 118 -13.89 13.69 -60.84
C GLU A 118 -14.31 14.24 -59.46
N HIS A 119 -15.14 15.30 -59.44
CA HIS A 119 -15.72 15.82 -58.20
C HIS A 119 -16.54 14.78 -57.44
N ARG A 120 -17.27 13.91 -58.14
CA ARG A 120 -18.04 12.82 -57.52
C ARG A 120 -17.11 11.77 -56.89
N CYS A 121 -16.03 11.44 -57.58
CA CYS A 121 -15.03 10.50 -57.10
C CYS A 121 -14.29 11.05 -55.86
N GLN A 122 -13.88 12.32 -55.90
CA GLN A 122 -13.28 13.02 -54.77
C GLN A 122 -14.23 13.08 -53.56
N LYS A 123 -15.51 13.39 -53.79
CA LYS A 123 -16.53 13.37 -52.73
C LYS A 123 -16.65 11.98 -52.10
N ALA A 124 -16.67 10.91 -52.90
CA ALA A 124 -16.74 9.54 -52.38
C ALA A 124 -15.50 9.16 -51.57
N ALA A 125 -14.29 9.54 -52.02
CA ALA A 125 -13.05 9.31 -51.29
C ALA A 125 -13.01 10.04 -49.94
N LEU A 126 -13.46 11.30 -49.91
CA LEU A 126 -13.59 12.07 -48.66
C LEU A 126 -14.63 11.48 -47.72
N GLU A 127 -15.79 11.06 -48.24
CA GLU A 127 -16.83 10.38 -47.45
C GLU A 127 -16.31 9.06 -46.86
N ALA A 128 -15.53 8.28 -47.63
CA ALA A 128 -14.90 7.06 -47.16
C ALA A 128 -13.89 7.33 -46.04
N ARG A 129 -13.02 8.35 -46.20
CA ARG A 129 -12.05 8.75 -45.16
C ARG A 129 -12.72 9.25 -43.89
N VAL A 130 -13.79 10.05 -44.02
CA VAL A 130 -14.59 10.50 -42.87
C VAL A 130 -15.26 9.32 -42.17
N ASN A 131 -15.79 8.35 -42.91
CA ASN A 131 -16.39 7.16 -42.32
C ASN A 131 -15.36 6.28 -41.60
N ASN A 132 -14.18 6.09 -42.19
CA ASN A 132 -13.08 5.38 -41.55
C ASN A 132 -12.67 6.06 -40.24
N MET A 133 -12.52 7.39 -40.25
CA MET A 133 -12.17 8.17 -39.07
C MET A 133 -13.26 8.10 -37.98
N LYS A 134 -14.54 8.14 -38.36
CA LYS A 134 -15.65 7.92 -37.42
C LYS A 134 -15.60 6.53 -36.78
N MET A 135 -15.30 5.49 -37.56
CA MET A 135 -15.18 4.13 -37.04
C MET A 135 -14.00 3.98 -36.08
N LYS A 136 -12.83 4.55 -36.40
CA LYS A 136 -11.66 4.57 -35.50
C LYS A 136 -12.00 5.28 -34.18
N LEU A 137 -12.60 6.47 -34.23
CA LEU A 137 -13.01 7.20 -33.03
C LEU A 137 -14.05 6.44 -32.19
N GLN A 138 -15.00 5.77 -32.83
CA GLN A 138 -15.99 4.95 -32.14
C GLN A 138 -15.32 3.75 -31.44
N LYS A 139 -14.43 3.04 -32.14
CA LYS A 139 -13.68 1.90 -31.60
C LYS A 139 -12.83 2.34 -30.39
N ASP A 140 -12.15 3.47 -30.48
CA ASP A 140 -11.37 4.01 -29.37
C ASP A 140 -12.24 4.40 -28.17
N ALA A 141 -13.41 5.00 -28.43
CA ALA A 141 -14.34 5.33 -27.36
C ALA A 141 -14.89 4.08 -26.66
N GLU A 142 -15.18 3.02 -27.42
CA GLU A 142 -15.62 1.72 -26.88
C GLU A 142 -14.50 1.02 -26.09
N ALA A 143 -13.26 1.06 -26.59
CA ALA A 143 -12.09 0.53 -25.89
C ALA A 143 -11.87 1.25 -24.55
N ARG A 144 -11.84 2.59 -24.55
CA ARG A 144 -11.73 3.40 -23.33
C ARG A 144 -12.85 3.08 -22.33
N ARG A 145 -14.09 2.93 -22.82
CA ARG A 145 -15.23 2.59 -21.95
C ARG A 145 -15.06 1.21 -21.31
N LYS A 146 -14.60 0.22 -22.07
CA LYS A 146 -14.37 -1.14 -21.59
C LYS A 146 -13.25 -1.19 -20.55
N ASP A 147 -12.12 -0.54 -20.83
CA ASP A 147 -10.97 -0.54 -19.93
C ASP A 147 -11.25 0.22 -18.65
N ASN A 148 -11.92 1.37 -18.74
CA ASN A 148 -12.37 2.11 -17.56
C ASN A 148 -13.31 1.25 -16.68
N SER A 149 -14.25 0.53 -17.30
CA SER A 149 -15.14 -0.38 -16.57
C SER A 149 -14.36 -1.51 -15.89
N ARG A 150 -13.33 -2.06 -16.55
CA ARG A 150 -12.46 -3.11 -16.01
C ARG A 150 -11.64 -2.60 -14.81
N ILE A 151 -10.98 -1.45 -14.96
CA ILE A 151 -10.19 -0.81 -13.91
C ILE A 151 -11.07 -0.49 -12.71
N MET A 152 -12.28 0.03 -12.93
CA MET A 152 -13.21 0.31 -11.84
C MET A 152 -13.65 -0.96 -11.11
N ALA A 153 -13.89 -2.07 -11.80
CA ALA A 153 -14.21 -3.34 -11.17
C ALA A 153 -13.04 -3.85 -10.30
N GLU A 154 -11.81 -3.77 -10.80
CA GLU A 154 -10.61 -4.16 -10.07
C GLU A 154 -10.37 -3.26 -8.85
N ASN A 155 -10.48 -1.95 -9.02
CA ASN A 155 -10.36 -0.97 -7.94
C ASN A 155 -11.39 -1.22 -6.83
N MET A 156 -12.63 -1.57 -7.19
CA MET A 156 -13.64 -1.94 -6.21
C MET A 156 -13.28 -3.24 -5.48
N GLY A 157 -12.74 -4.24 -6.18
CA GLY A 157 -12.21 -5.47 -5.58
C GLY A 157 -11.09 -5.18 -4.57
N LEU A 158 -10.09 -4.40 -4.98
CA LEU A 158 -8.99 -4.00 -4.10
C LEU A 158 -9.46 -3.21 -2.88
N LEU A 159 -10.44 -2.31 -3.04
CA LEU A 159 -11.02 -1.58 -1.92
C LEU A 159 -11.74 -2.52 -0.93
N THR A 160 -12.44 -3.55 -1.42
CA THR A 160 -13.05 -4.56 -0.55
C THR A 160 -12.00 -5.37 0.20
N GLU A 161 -10.95 -5.83 -0.49
CA GLU A 161 -9.86 -6.58 0.12
C GLU A 161 -9.12 -5.75 1.18
N ILE A 162 -8.78 -4.49 0.87
CA ILE A 162 -8.20 -3.55 1.84
C ILE A 162 -9.13 -3.39 3.06
N GLY A 163 -10.44 -3.33 2.82
CA GLY A 163 -11.45 -3.27 3.88
C GLY A 163 -11.39 -4.49 4.79
N ASP A 164 -11.36 -5.68 4.23
CA ASP A 164 -11.34 -6.93 4.99
C ASP A 164 -10.01 -7.15 5.70
N LEU A 165 -8.87 -6.87 5.05
CA LEU A 165 -7.55 -6.89 5.67
C LEU A 165 -7.45 -5.89 6.85
N ARG A 166 -8.08 -4.71 6.74
CA ARG A 166 -8.14 -3.75 7.86
C ARG A 166 -8.96 -4.30 9.04
N LYS A 167 -10.08 -4.97 8.79
CA LYS A 167 -10.88 -5.62 9.85
C LYS A 167 -10.09 -6.74 10.52
N GLU A 168 -9.42 -7.58 9.72
CA GLU A 168 -8.56 -8.64 10.23
C GLU A 168 -7.42 -8.08 11.09
N LEU A 169 -6.76 -7.03 10.61
CA LEU A 169 -5.69 -6.36 11.36
C LEU A 169 -6.20 -5.74 12.67
N GLN A 170 -7.41 -5.19 12.69
CA GLN A 170 -8.04 -4.73 13.93
C GLN A 170 -8.34 -5.89 14.88
N ALA A 171 -8.90 -7.00 14.39
CA ALA A 171 -9.19 -8.18 15.18
C ALA A 171 -7.91 -8.76 15.83
N LEU A 172 -6.86 -8.96 15.03
CA LEU A 172 -5.55 -9.44 15.52
C LEU A 172 -4.91 -8.48 16.52
N LYS A 173 -5.11 -7.17 16.36
CA LYS A 173 -4.61 -6.17 17.32
C LYS A 173 -5.36 -6.27 18.66
N ILE A 174 -6.68 -6.46 18.63
CA ILE A 174 -7.50 -6.68 19.83
C ILE A 174 -7.06 -7.97 20.51
N GLU A 175 -6.98 -9.07 19.78
CA GLU A 175 -6.56 -10.37 20.31
C GLU A 175 -5.15 -10.31 20.93
N ARG A 176 -4.20 -9.64 20.25
CA ARG A 176 -2.85 -9.42 20.80
C ARG A 176 -2.88 -8.57 22.08
N SER A 177 -3.78 -7.60 22.17
CA SER A 177 -3.95 -6.79 23.39
C SER A 177 -4.55 -7.60 24.54
N GLU A 178 -5.52 -8.47 24.27
CA GLU A 178 -6.12 -9.38 25.24
C GLU A 178 -5.12 -10.42 25.73
N ARG A 179 -4.31 -10.99 24.83
CA ARG A 179 -3.20 -11.90 25.18
C ARG A 179 -2.15 -11.20 26.06
N LYS A 180 -1.84 -9.92 25.82
CA LYS A 180 -0.93 -9.16 26.71
C LYS A 180 -1.53 -8.92 28.10
N LEU A 181 -2.83 -8.61 28.16
CA LEU A 181 -3.54 -8.44 29.43
C LEU A 181 -3.67 -9.77 30.21
N SER A 182 -3.85 -10.89 29.53
CA SER A 182 -3.90 -12.22 30.16
C SER A 182 -2.53 -12.67 30.68
N ILE A 183 -1.43 -12.35 29.98
CA ILE A 183 -0.04 -12.56 30.45
C ILE A 183 0.25 -11.69 31.69
N THR A 184 -0.24 -10.45 31.72
CA THR A 184 -0.05 -9.55 32.86
C THR A 184 -0.82 -10.01 34.11
N ARG A 185 -1.91 -10.77 33.93
CA ARG A 185 -2.68 -11.40 35.04
C ARG A 185 -2.08 -12.70 35.58
N GLN A 186 -1.08 -13.29 34.92
CA GLN A 186 -0.37 -14.49 35.40
C GLN A 186 1.03 -14.18 35.97
N GLY A 187 1.23 -12.98 36.52
CA GLY A 187 2.31 -12.73 37.47
C GLY A 187 2.02 -13.44 38.81
N PRO A 188 3.04 -13.87 39.58
CA PRO A 188 2.87 -14.66 40.78
C PRO A 188 2.33 -13.80 41.93
N LEU A 189 1.01 -13.61 41.97
CA LEU A 189 0.35 -12.97 43.09
C LEU A 189 -0.60 -13.96 43.77
N LYS A 190 -0.15 -14.32 44.96
CA LYS A 190 -0.84 -15.03 46.03
C LYS A 190 -2.02 -14.17 46.51
N GLY A 191 -3.23 -14.73 46.60
CA GLY A 191 -4.40 -14.12 47.25
C GLY A 191 -5.63 -14.10 46.32
N SER A 192 -6.57 -15.04 46.44
CA SER A 192 -7.71 -15.07 47.37
C SER A 192 -8.98 -14.35 46.84
N MET A 193 -10.06 -15.15 46.78
CA MET A 193 -11.51 -14.84 46.79
C MET A 193 -12.26 -14.44 45.49
N LYS A 194 -13.16 -15.36 45.12
CA LYS A 194 -14.58 -15.24 44.67
C LYS A 194 -15.07 -13.95 43.99
N SER A 195 -15.65 -14.13 42.79
CA SER A 195 -17.05 -13.79 42.41
C SER A 195 -17.26 -14.08 40.91
N SER A 196 -18.18 -14.96 40.52
CA SER A 196 -19.58 -14.67 40.14
C SER A 196 -19.78 -14.42 38.63
N GLU A 197 -20.42 -15.43 38.02
CA GLU A 197 -21.46 -15.39 36.97
C GLU A 197 -21.24 -14.81 35.56
N ARG A 198 -21.63 -15.69 34.61
CA ARG A 198 -22.41 -15.47 33.37
C ARG A 198 -21.72 -14.87 32.14
N GLY A 199 -21.79 -15.65 31.05
CA GLY A 199 -21.76 -15.17 29.67
C GLY A 199 -20.75 -15.89 28.78
N MET A 200 -21.12 -17.04 28.21
CA MET A 200 -20.52 -17.52 26.96
C MET A 200 -21.53 -17.31 25.83
N PRO A 201 -21.06 -16.97 24.62
CA PRO A 201 -20.96 -18.07 23.67
C PRO A 201 -19.70 -18.06 22.78
N ALA A 202 -19.42 -19.27 22.29
CA ALA A 202 -18.86 -19.60 20.98
C ALA A 202 -17.38 -19.28 20.68
N ALA A 203 -16.47 -20.12 21.19
CA ALA A 203 -15.19 -20.44 20.54
C ALA A 203 -14.77 -21.87 20.95
N ALA A 204 -15.60 -22.86 20.60
CA ALA A 204 -15.47 -24.24 21.11
C ALA A 204 -14.61 -25.19 20.25
N GLY A 205 -14.08 -24.72 19.10
CA GLY A 205 -13.35 -25.57 18.16
C GLY A 205 -11.89 -25.84 18.54
N GLU A 206 -11.09 -24.78 18.64
CA GLU A 206 -9.63 -24.93 18.80
C GLU A 206 -9.16 -24.98 20.26
N ALA A 207 -9.85 -24.31 21.18
CA ALA A 207 -9.49 -24.33 22.60
C ALA A 207 -9.69 -25.70 23.28
N CYS A 208 -10.42 -26.63 22.65
CA CYS A 208 -10.68 -27.97 23.18
C CYS A 208 -9.46 -28.89 23.04
N LEU A 209 -8.71 -28.77 21.94
CA LEU A 209 -7.50 -29.58 21.70
C LEU A 209 -6.38 -29.20 22.66
N ASP A 210 -6.12 -27.90 22.81
CA ASP A 210 -5.14 -27.38 23.77
C ASP A 210 -5.50 -27.77 25.22
N ARG A 211 -6.79 -27.74 25.57
CA ARG A 211 -7.22 -28.08 26.93
C ARG A 211 -7.06 -29.56 27.25
N ALA A 212 -7.37 -30.45 26.30
CA ALA A 212 -7.19 -31.89 26.47
C ALA A 212 -5.69 -32.28 26.54
N GLU A 213 -4.84 -31.61 25.76
CA GLU A 213 -3.39 -31.80 25.80
C GLU A 213 -2.79 -31.27 27.10
N ILE A 214 -3.22 -30.11 27.59
CA ILE A 214 -2.85 -29.59 28.92
C ILE A 214 -3.25 -30.58 30.02
N GLU A 215 -4.41 -31.24 29.92
CA GLU A 215 -4.85 -32.22 30.91
C GLU A 215 -4.02 -33.51 30.88
N ARG A 216 -3.66 -34.02 29.69
CA ARG A 216 -2.71 -35.15 29.57
C ARG A 216 -1.36 -34.80 30.16
N ASN A 217 -0.82 -33.62 29.84
CA ASN A 217 0.45 -33.16 30.38
C ASN A 217 0.41 -33.03 31.90
N ARG A 218 -0.72 -32.58 32.48
CA ARG A 218 -0.90 -32.54 33.95
C ARG A 218 -0.85 -33.93 34.59
N LYS A 219 -1.46 -34.96 33.97
CA LYS A 219 -1.43 -36.34 34.48
C LYS A 219 -0.01 -36.92 34.44
N ILE A 220 0.69 -36.73 33.32
CA ILE A 220 2.08 -37.16 33.16
C ILE A 220 2.99 -36.50 34.21
N ILE A 221 2.85 -35.19 34.43
CA ILE A 221 3.62 -34.48 35.47
C ILE A 221 3.31 -35.03 36.87
N ALA A 222 2.07 -35.37 37.18
CA ALA A 222 1.70 -35.94 38.47
C ALA A 222 2.34 -37.32 38.70
N GLU A 223 2.33 -38.19 37.69
CA GLU A 223 2.97 -39.51 37.75
C GLU A 223 4.50 -39.40 37.87
N LEU A 224 5.13 -38.52 37.09
CA LEU A 224 6.57 -38.29 37.20
C LEU A 224 6.96 -37.77 38.59
N ARG A 225 6.16 -36.88 39.17
CA ARG A 225 6.36 -36.40 40.56
C ARG A 225 6.14 -37.48 41.61
N ALA A 226 5.27 -38.46 41.38
CA ALA A 226 5.11 -39.60 42.28
C ALA A 226 6.34 -40.53 42.21
N LYS A 227 6.82 -40.84 41.01
CA LYS A 227 8.04 -41.64 40.79
C LYS A 227 9.30 -40.99 41.36
N ILE A 228 9.38 -39.65 41.29
CA ILE A 228 10.48 -38.91 41.93
C ILE A 228 10.43 -39.09 43.44
N ARG A 229 9.26 -38.92 44.07
CA ARG A 229 9.11 -39.12 45.52
C ARG A 229 9.45 -40.53 45.97
N GLU A 230 8.98 -41.54 45.25
CA GLU A 230 9.31 -42.94 45.55
C GLU A 230 10.83 -43.19 45.46
N LYS A 231 11.50 -42.65 44.44
CA LYS A 231 12.96 -42.74 44.33
C LYS A 231 13.68 -41.95 45.42
N GLU A 232 13.18 -40.78 45.80
CA GLU A 232 13.70 -39.98 46.90
C GLU A 232 13.57 -40.71 48.24
N ASP A 233 12.46 -41.42 48.48
CA ASP A 233 12.23 -42.24 49.67
C ASP A 233 13.19 -43.43 49.72
N ILE A 234 13.44 -44.09 48.57
CA ILE A 234 14.45 -45.16 48.46
C ILE A 234 15.85 -44.62 48.74
N ILE A 235 16.20 -43.45 48.19
CA ILE A 235 17.49 -42.80 48.45
C ILE A 235 17.61 -42.42 49.93
N HIS A 236 16.55 -41.89 50.54
CA HIS A 236 16.52 -41.52 51.95
C HIS A 236 16.68 -42.75 52.85
N ALA A 237 16.03 -43.86 52.51
CA ALA A 237 16.18 -45.14 53.21
C ALA A 237 17.61 -45.72 53.07
N ALA A 238 18.20 -45.68 51.88
CA ALA A 238 19.57 -46.12 51.63
C ALA A 238 20.62 -45.22 52.32
N ARG A 239 20.30 -43.94 52.52
CA ARG A 239 21.15 -42.99 53.26
C ARG A 239 21.05 -43.18 54.77
N ALA A 240 19.89 -43.61 55.27
CA ALA A 240 19.70 -43.97 56.67
C ALA A 240 20.44 -45.25 57.09
N THR A 241 20.66 -46.18 56.15
CA THR A 241 21.44 -47.41 56.40
C THR A 241 22.95 -47.23 56.21
N THR A 242 23.39 -46.10 55.62
CA THR A 242 24.81 -45.72 55.48
C THR A 242 25.17 -44.61 56.49
N GLY A 243 24.96 -44.89 57.78
CA GLY A 243 25.54 -44.11 58.88
C GLY A 243 27.05 -44.39 59.04
N PRO A 244 27.82 -43.47 59.65
CA PRO A 244 29.28 -43.45 59.57
C PRO A 244 29.92 -44.65 60.28
N SER A 245 30.93 -45.25 59.64
CA SER A 245 31.79 -46.26 60.25
C SER A 245 32.36 -45.72 61.57
N PRO A 246 32.31 -46.48 62.67
CA PRO A 246 32.91 -46.07 63.94
C PRO A 246 34.44 -46.01 63.80
N PRO A 247 35.12 -45.21 64.67
CA PRO A 247 36.55 -44.93 64.59
C PRO A 247 37.45 -46.16 64.80
#